data_AF-A0A6N0KGM3-F1
#
_entry.id   AF-A0A6N0KGM3-F1
#
_cell.length_a   1.000
_cell.length_b   1.000
_cell.length_c   1.000
_cell.angle_alpha   90.00
_cell.angle_beta   90.00
_cell.angle_gamma   90.00
#
_symmetry.space_group_name_H-M   'P 1'
#
loop_
_entity.id
_entity.type
_entity.pdbx_description
1 polymer ?
#
loop_
_entity_poly.entity_id
_entity_poly.type
_entity_poly.pdbx_seq_one_letter_code
_entity_poly.pdbx_strand_id
1 'polypeptide(L)'
;MSKSLINEAVLTQVINHLRNGQFKRCAEMGLKPEILAQLQQPFVMSLLTNTPVSWVEVRVNTDVMEKILATAERSQQEELQIERALKLGATTTMIQSFFGLSPEDTATKRLIMAIHPRRGRWRQLDGTLEHQIWYRWEHLMQENQVSLDDSLALLDIAMILTEEINAGTDQDSPEFISLAVVWSLIQSWLKDGLYSSDKSGQAQAGQPRSPTTLYLASVSSHLPQSASQVDAETERQQLLNLVQSEGDTAP
;
A
#
# COMPACT_ATOMS: atom_id res chain seq x y z
N MET A 1 13.76 -26.47 -36.27
CA MET A 1 13.82 -27.05 -34.92
C MET A 1 13.88 -25.89 -33.94
N SER A 2 12.76 -25.50 -33.34
CA SER A 2 12.71 -24.35 -32.42
C SER A 2 13.44 -24.70 -31.12
N LYS A 3 14.37 -23.83 -30.71
CA LYS A 3 15.07 -23.96 -29.42
C LYS A 3 14.09 -23.72 -28.27
N SER A 4 14.28 -24.44 -27.17
CA SER A 4 13.53 -24.18 -25.95
C SER A 4 14.11 -22.96 -25.23
N LEU A 5 13.35 -21.87 -25.17
CA LEU A 5 13.77 -20.63 -24.51
C LEU A 5 14.02 -20.82 -23.01
N ILE A 6 13.28 -21.74 -22.37
CA ILE A 6 13.47 -22.02 -20.95
C ILE A 6 14.77 -22.78 -20.68
N ASN A 7 15.11 -23.75 -21.54
CA ASN A 7 16.40 -24.45 -21.46
C ASN A 7 17.56 -23.46 -21.60
N GLU A 8 17.46 -22.53 -22.55
CA GLU A 8 18.48 -21.51 -22.78
C GLU A 8 18.61 -20.54 -21.59
N ALA A 9 17.49 -20.07 -21.04
CA ALA A 9 17.48 -19.18 -19.87
C ALA A 9 18.12 -19.85 -18.65
N VAL A 10 17.71 -21.08 -18.33
CA VAL A 10 18.27 -21.84 -17.19
C VAL A 10 19.74 -22.16 -17.42
N LEU A 11 20.12 -22.61 -18.61
CA LEU A 11 21.52 -22.91 -18.93
C LEU A 11 22.41 -21.67 -18.80
N THR A 12 21.94 -20.52 -19.29
CA THR A 12 22.64 -19.23 -19.16
C THR A 12 22.84 -18.87 -17.68
N GLN A 13 21.80 -19.04 -16.85
CA GLN A 13 21.87 -18.77 -15.42
C GLN A 13 22.86 -19.72 -14.70
N VAL A 14 22.84 -21.00 -15.04
CA VAL A 14 23.78 -22.02 -14.51
C VAL A 14 25.22 -21.65 -14.85
N ILE A 15 25.49 -21.24 -16.09
CA ILE A 15 26.83 -20.81 -16.53
C ILE A 15 27.29 -19.57 -15.78
N ASN A 16 26.40 -18.59 -15.58
CA ASN A 16 26.71 -17.40 -14.79
C ASN A 16 27.08 -17.76 -13.35
N HIS A 17 26.34 -18.68 -12.72
CA HIS A 17 26.67 -19.17 -11.38
C HIS A 17 28.02 -19.91 -11.36
N LEU A 18 28.32 -20.75 -12.35
CA LEU A 18 29.60 -21.45 -12.45
C LEU A 18 30.78 -20.47 -12.61
N ARG A 19 30.65 -19.46 -13.48
CA ARG A 19 31.69 -18.44 -13.69
C ARG A 19 31.97 -17.61 -12.45
N ASN A 20 30.95 -17.39 -11.62
CA ASN A 20 31.05 -16.65 -10.35
C ASN A 20 31.44 -17.55 -9.16
N GLY A 21 31.73 -18.84 -9.37
CA GLY A 21 32.06 -19.79 -8.29
C GLY A 21 30.88 -20.13 -7.37
N GLN A 22 29.65 -19.86 -7.79
CA GLN A 22 28.43 -20.01 -6.99
C GLN A 22 27.85 -21.44 -7.09
N PHE A 23 28.66 -22.45 -6.81
CA PHE A 23 28.26 -23.87 -6.94
C PHE A 23 27.06 -24.25 -6.08
N LYS A 24 26.90 -23.62 -4.90
CA LYS A 24 25.74 -23.83 -4.02
C LYS A 24 24.42 -23.48 -4.72
N ARG A 25 24.38 -22.39 -5.50
CA ARG A 25 23.19 -22.01 -6.27
C ARG A 25 22.88 -23.00 -7.39
N CYS A 26 23.91 -23.57 -8.01
CA CYS A 26 23.74 -24.66 -8.97
C CYS A 26 23.13 -25.91 -8.32
N ALA A 27 23.57 -26.26 -7.11
CA ALA A 27 23.01 -27.37 -6.35
C ALA A 27 21.56 -27.11 -5.91
N GLU A 28 21.21 -25.87 -5.53
CA GLU A 28 19.84 -25.46 -5.20
C GLU A 28 18.89 -25.59 -6.40
N MET A 29 19.39 -25.44 -7.64
CA MET A 29 18.64 -25.73 -8.87
C MET A 29 18.49 -27.24 -9.15
N GLY A 30 19.00 -28.11 -8.28
CA GLY A 30 18.92 -29.57 -8.42
C GLY A 30 19.98 -30.18 -9.35
N LEU A 31 20.99 -29.40 -9.79
CA LEU A 31 22.07 -29.93 -10.63
C LEU A 31 23.09 -30.69 -9.79
N LYS A 32 23.36 -31.92 -10.21
CA LYS A 32 24.37 -32.77 -9.57
C LYS A 32 25.79 -32.32 -9.93
N PRO A 33 26.78 -32.50 -9.05
CA PRO A 33 28.17 -32.08 -9.31
C PRO A 33 28.77 -32.68 -10.58
N GLU A 34 28.39 -33.91 -10.94
CA GLU A 34 28.89 -34.60 -12.13
C GLU A 34 28.43 -33.89 -13.42
N ILE A 35 27.20 -33.37 -13.43
CA ILE A 35 26.64 -32.60 -14.53
C ILE A 35 27.34 -31.24 -14.64
N LEU A 36 27.62 -30.60 -13.51
CA LEU A 36 28.34 -29.32 -13.47
C LEU A 36 29.76 -29.43 -14.02
N ALA A 37 30.45 -30.55 -13.77
CA ALA A 37 31.77 -30.82 -14.35
C ALA A 37 31.71 -30.99 -15.87
N GLN A 38 30.69 -31.68 -16.39
CA GLN A 38 30.50 -31.85 -17.84
C GLN A 38 30.09 -30.55 -18.54
N LEU A 39 29.34 -29.67 -17.87
CA LEU A 39 28.92 -28.37 -18.38
C LEU A 39 30.07 -27.39 -18.65
N GLN A 40 31.28 -27.68 -18.16
CA GLN A 40 32.48 -26.90 -18.51
C GLN A 40 32.95 -27.15 -19.95
N GLN A 41 32.50 -28.24 -20.58
CA GLN A 41 32.87 -28.60 -21.95
C GLN A 41 32.01 -27.82 -22.96
N PRO A 42 32.61 -27.04 -23.89
CA PRO A 42 31.85 -26.25 -24.87
C PRO A 42 30.89 -27.06 -25.74
N PHE A 43 31.23 -28.33 -26.00
CA PHE A 43 30.39 -29.25 -26.76
C PHE A 43 29.10 -29.63 -26.01
N VAL A 44 29.18 -29.90 -24.70
CA VAL A 44 28.00 -30.25 -23.89
C VAL A 44 27.06 -29.06 -23.80
N MET A 45 27.61 -27.85 -23.66
CA MET A 45 26.84 -26.62 -23.68
C MET A 45 26.07 -26.45 -25.00
N SER A 46 26.76 -26.58 -26.14
CA SER A 46 26.13 -26.40 -27.44
C SER A 46 25.04 -27.46 -27.70
N LEU A 47 25.23 -28.68 -27.22
CA LEU A 47 24.22 -29.74 -27.30
C LEU A 47 22.97 -29.40 -26.49
N LEU A 48 23.14 -28.97 -25.23
CA LEU A 48 22.02 -28.65 -24.33
C LEU A 48 21.25 -27.40 -24.76
N THR A 49 21.93 -26.40 -25.33
CA THR A 49 21.30 -25.19 -25.88
C THR A 49 20.47 -25.49 -27.13
N ASN A 50 20.96 -26.36 -28.01
CA ASN A 50 20.32 -26.61 -29.30
C ASN A 50 19.32 -27.78 -29.28
N THR A 51 19.14 -28.42 -28.12
CA THR A 51 18.19 -29.52 -27.96
C THR A 51 16.74 -29.03 -28.02
N PRO A 52 15.86 -29.64 -28.84
CA PRO A 52 14.45 -29.27 -28.93
C PRO A 52 13.60 -29.82 -27.77
N VAL A 53 14.13 -30.76 -26.99
CA VAL A 53 13.45 -31.38 -25.84
C VAL A 53 13.65 -30.53 -24.58
N SER A 54 12.56 -30.22 -23.87
CA SER A 54 12.66 -29.55 -22.57
C SER A 54 13.28 -30.50 -21.55
N TRP A 55 14.41 -30.09 -20.97
CA TRP A 55 15.04 -30.80 -19.85
C TRP A 55 14.89 -30.02 -18.54
N VAL A 56 14.27 -28.84 -18.60
CA VAL A 56 13.87 -28.04 -17.44
C VAL A 56 12.39 -28.23 -17.18
N GLU A 57 12.04 -28.54 -15.93
CA GLU A 57 10.69 -28.41 -15.40
C GLU A 57 10.67 -27.22 -14.42
N VAL A 58 9.83 -26.22 -14.69
CA VAL A 58 9.68 -25.04 -13.82
C VAL A 58 8.44 -25.23 -12.97
N ARG A 59 8.62 -25.15 -11.64
CA ARG A 59 7.51 -25.14 -10.68
C ARG A 59 7.53 -23.83 -9.92
N VAL A 60 6.43 -23.08 -10.00
CA VAL A 60 6.22 -21.88 -9.19
C VAL A 60 5.43 -22.31 -7.96
N ASN A 61 5.97 -22.03 -6.78
CA ASN A 61 5.23 -22.20 -5.54
C ASN A 61 4.32 -20.98 -5.35
N THR A 62 3.09 -21.08 -5.86
CA THR A 62 2.09 -20.00 -5.81
C THR A 62 1.75 -19.63 -4.37
N ASP A 63 1.66 -20.61 -3.47
CA ASP A 63 1.34 -20.36 -2.06
C ASP A 63 2.39 -19.48 -1.37
N VAL A 64 3.67 -19.72 -1.64
CA VAL A 64 4.77 -18.90 -1.12
C VAL A 64 4.77 -17.54 -1.80
N MET A 65 4.57 -17.49 -3.11
CA MET A 65 4.51 -16.23 -3.86
C MET A 65 3.38 -15.32 -3.35
N GLU A 66 2.17 -15.86 -3.16
CA GLU A 66 1.03 -15.14 -2.60
C GLU A 66 1.31 -14.62 -1.19
N LYS A 67 1.96 -15.43 -0.34
CA LYS A 67 2.38 -14.97 1.00
C LYS A 67 3.38 -13.83 0.95
N ILE A 68 4.35 -13.89 0.04
CA ILE A 68 5.33 -12.80 -0.15
C ILE A 68 4.60 -11.53 -0.60
N LEU A 69 3.70 -11.64 -1.57
CA LEU A 69 2.91 -10.51 -2.07
C LEU A 69 2.01 -9.92 -0.98
N ALA A 70 1.30 -10.75 -0.23
CA ALA A 70 0.45 -10.30 0.89
C ALA A 70 1.28 -9.62 2.00
N THR A 71 2.49 -10.12 2.26
CA THR A 71 3.40 -9.48 3.23
C THR A 71 3.89 -8.13 2.72
N ALA A 72 4.25 -8.04 1.42
CA ALA A 72 4.66 -6.80 0.79
C ALA A 72 3.52 -5.76 0.82
N GLU A 73 2.31 -6.16 0.46
CA GLU A 73 1.12 -5.29 0.52
C GLU A 73 0.85 -4.80 1.94
N ARG A 74 0.88 -5.70 2.94
CA ARG A 74 0.70 -5.33 4.34
C ARG A 74 1.76 -4.32 4.80
N SER A 75 3.03 -4.55 4.45
CA SER A 75 4.11 -3.62 4.79
C SER A 75 3.96 -2.26 4.12
N GLN A 76 3.48 -2.22 2.88
CA GLN A 76 3.18 -0.97 2.18
C GLN A 76 2.02 -0.21 2.84
N GLN A 77 0.95 -0.92 3.23
CA GLN A 77 -0.17 -0.31 3.93
C GLN A 77 0.25 0.27 5.28
N GLU A 78 1.08 -0.45 6.04
CA GLU A 78 1.64 0.02 7.30
C GLU A 78 2.51 1.27 7.08
N GLU A 79 3.36 1.27 6.06
CA GLU A 79 4.20 2.42 5.71
C GLU A 79 3.37 3.67 5.42
N LEU A 80 2.29 3.52 4.65
CA LEU A 80 1.34 4.61 4.34
C LEU A 80 0.60 5.10 5.60
N GLN A 81 0.20 4.21 6.50
CA GLN A 81 -0.43 4.59 7.77
C GLN A 81 0.54 5.36 8.67
N ILE A 82 1.81 4.96 8.75
CA ILE A 82 2.84 5.70 9.49
C ILE A 82 3.00 7.10 8.91
N GLU A 83 3.11 7.22 7.58
CA GLU A 83 3.23 8.52 6.91
C GLU A 83 2.02 9.42 7.17
N ARG A 84 0.82 8.85 7.08
CA ARG A 84 -0.44 9.56 7.37
C ARG A 84 -0.47 10.06 8.81
N ALA A 85 -0.17 9.19 9.78
CA ALA A 85 -0.12 9.55 11.19
C ALA A 85 0.90 10.67 11.45
N LEU A 86 2.09 10.59 10.83
CA LEU A 86 3.13 11.61 10.94
C LEU A 86 2.68 12.96 10.39
N LYS A 87 2.04 12.99 9.22
CA LYS A 87 1.46 14.21 8.62
C LYS A 87 0.41 14.84 9.52
N LEU A 88 -0.39 14.02 10.21
CA LEU A 88 -1.41 14.51 11.13
C LEU A 88 -0.85 14.94 12.49
N GLY A 89 0.47 14.88 12.69
CA GLY A 89 1.11 15.33 13.92
C GLY A 89 1.11 14.27 15.04
N ALA A 90 1.15 12.98 14.70
CA ALA A 90 1.40 11.92 15.67
C ALA A 90 2.72 12.15 16.42
N THR A 91 2.72 11.90 17.73
CA THR A 91 3.94 11.95 18.53
C THR A 91 4.84 10.76 18.24
N THR A 92 6.13 10.89 18.55
CA THR A 92 7.06 9.75 18.48
C THR A 92 6.61 8.58 19.34
N THR A 93 5.98 8.85 20.50
CA THR A 93 5.43 7.82 21.36
C THR A 93 4.26 7.07 20.73
N MET A 94 3.37 7.75 19.99
CA MET A 94 2.30 7.10 19.23
C MET A 94 2.87 6.21 18.12
N ILE A 95 3.82 6.73 17.34
CA ILE A 95 4.42 5.95 16.25
C ILE A 95 5.11 4.70 16.80
N GLN A 96 5.82 4.81 17.91
CA GLN A 96 6.46 3.68 18.57
C GLN A 96 5.43 2.69 19.14
N SER A 97 4.33 3.15 19.74
CA SER A 97 3.34 2.26 20.36
C SER A 97 2.50 1.50 19.34
N PHE A 98 2.16 2.13 18.20
CA PHE A 98 1.28 1.55 17.20
C PHE A 98 2.02 0.77 16.11
N PHE A 99 3.20 1.24 15.72
CA PHE A 99 3.94 0.70 14.57
C PHE A 99 5.32 0.14 14.95
N GLY A 100 5.72 0.21 16.23
CA GLY A 100 7.01 -0.31 16.69
C GLY A 100 8.24 0.44 16.16
N LEU A 101 8.04 1.55 15.44
CA LEU A 101 9.14 2.33 14.85
C LEU A 101 9.97 3.00 15.94
N SER A 102 11.30 2.95 15.80
CA SER A 102 12.18 3.57 16.79
C SER A 102 12.07 5.10 16.78
N PRO A 103 12.42 5.80 17.87
CA PRO A 103 12.47 7.25 17.88
C PRO A 103 13.41 7.86 16.83
N GLU A 104 14.53 7.19 16.55
CA GLU A 104 15.53 7.60 15.54
C GLU A 104 14.97 7.46 14.13
N ASP A 105 14.35 6.33 13.81
CA ASP A 105 13.71 6.09 12.52
C ASP A 105 12.53 7.06 12.31
N THR A 106 11.75 7.32 13.36
CA THR A 106 10.65 8.29 13.33
C THR A 106 11.16 9.70 13.03
N ALA A 107 12.27 10.12 13.65
CA ALA A 107 12.88 11.43 13.40
C ALA A 107 13.42 11.52 11.96
N THR A 108 14.10 10.47 11.50
CA THR A 108 14.63 10.36 10.14
C THR A 108 13.50 10.42 9.10
N LYS A 109 12.40 9.70 9.35
CA LYS A 109 11.24 9.69 8.45
C LYS A 109 10.56 11.06 8.37
N ARG A 110 10.40 11.76 9.50
CA ARG A 110 9.89 13.16 9.48
C ARG A 110 10.79 14.08 8.64
N LEU A 111 12.11 13.92 8.74
CA LEU A 111 13.07 14.69 7.94
C LEU A 111 12.89 14.41 6.45
N ILE A 112 12.81 13.14 6.05
CA ILE A 112 12.60 12.70 4.65
C ILE A 112 11.29 13.28 4.11
N MET A 113 10.23 13.28 4.92
CA MET A 113 8.92 13.81 4.56
C MET A 113 8.82 15.34 4.65
N ALA A 114 9.90 16.04 5.00
CA ALA A 114 9.93 17.48 5.26
C ALA A 114 8.84 17.94 6.27
N ILE A 115 8.50 17.09 7.23
CA ILE A 115 7.57 17.43 8.31
C ILE A 115 8.35 18.22 9.36
N HIS A 116 8.07 19.51 9.43
CA HIS A 116 8.74 20.40 10.38
C HIS A 116 8.07 20.29 11.76
N PRO A 117 8.86 20.12 12.84
CA PRO A 117 8.29 20.14 14.18
C PRO A 117 7.68 21.53 14.44
N ARG A 118 6.37 21.55 14.73
CA ARG A 118 5.63 22.78 15.01
C ARG A 118 6.27 23.53 16.18
N ARG A 119 6.46 24.84 16.01
CA ARG A 119 6.95 25.74 17.06
C ARG A 119 5.77 26.42 17.74
N GLY A 120 5.66 26.29 19.07
CA GLY A 120 4.61 26.92 19.87
C GLY A 120 3.84 25.95 20.74
N ARG A 121 2.92 26.47 21.57
CA ARG A 121 1.98 25.64 22.33
C ARG A 121 0.87 25.16 21.39
N TRP A 122 0.45 23.92 21.57
CA TRP A 122 -0.75 23.41 20.93
C TRP A 122 -1.95 24.29 21.29
N ARG A 123 -2.85 24.49 20.31
CA ARG A 123 -4.11 25.18 20.56
C ARG A 123 -4.84 24.48 21.70
N GLN A 124 -5.27 25.26 22.68
CA GLN A 124 -6.19 24.75 23.67
C GLN A 124 -7.55 24.58 22.99
N LEU A 125 -8.12 23.39 23.08
CA LEU A 125 -9.43 23.10 22.52
C LEU A 125 -10.48 23.93 23.26
N ASP A 126 -11.41 24.48 22.49
CA ASP A 126 -12.61 25.10 23.06
C ASP A 126 -13.67 24.03 23.28
N GLY A 127 -14.54 24.23 24.27
CA GLY A 127 -15.60 23.28 24.60
C GLY A 127 -16.50 23.00 23.40
N THR A 128 -16.78 23.99 22.54
CA THR A 128 -17.57 23.79 21.32
C THR A 128 -16.94 22.79 20.36
N LEU A 129 -15.63 22.86 20.19
CA LEU A 129 -14.85 22.00 19.30
C LEU A 129 -14.72 20.59 19.87
N GLU A 130 -14.51 20.44 21.18
CA GLU A 130 -14.51 19.13 21.84
C GLU A 130 -15.82 18.37 21.62
N HIS A 131 -16.96 19.07 21.72
CA HIS A 131 -18.27 18.46 21.46
C HIS A 131 -18.41 18.03 19.98
N GLN A 132 -17.91 18.82 19.04
CA GLN A 132 -17.92 18.45 17.62
C GLN A 132 -17.08 17.19 17.36
N ILE A 133 -15.89 17.13 17.95
CA ILE A 133 -14.99 15.96 17.89
C ILE A 133 -15.72 14.74 18.45
N TRP A 134 -16.39 14.87 19.61
CA TRP A 134 -17.14 13.79 20.24
C TRP A 134 -18.22 13.20 19.32
N TYR A 135 -19.14 14.04 18.84
CA TYR A 135 -20.26 13.57 18.01
C TYR A 135 -19.79 12.94 16.71
N ARG A 136 -18.75 13.50 16.09
CA ARG A 136 -18.22 12.94 14.84
C ARG A 136 -17.48 11.63 15.08
N TRP A 137 -16.71 11.54 16.16
CA TRP A 137 -16.07 10.30 16.58
C TRP A 137 -17.08 9.19 16.85
N GLU A 138 -18.14 9.48 17.62
CA GLU A 138 -19.21 8.50 17.91
C GLU A 138 -19.88 7.99 16.63
N HIS A 139 -20.17 8.88 15.68
CA HIS A 139 -20.73 8.51 14.38
C HIS A 139 -19.78 7.59 13.60
N LEU A 140 -18.49 7.94 13.50
CA LEU A 140 -17.50 7.15 12.78
C LEU A 140 -17.30 5.76 13.42
N MET A 141 -17.34 5.67 14.74
CA MET A 141 -17.28 4.39 15.46
C MET A 141 -18.47 3.47 15.13
N GLN A 142 -19.68 4.03 15.04
CA GLN A 142 -20.90 3.28 14.69
C GLN A 142 -20.91 2.87 13.21
N GLU A 143 -20.57 3.78 12.31
CA GLU A 143 -20.54 3.56 10.86
C GLU A 143 -19.55 2.45 10.47
N ASN A 144 -18.37 2.46 11.08
CA ASN A 144 -17.30 1.51 10.77
C ASN A 144 -17.29 0.27 11.68
N GLN A 145 -18.21 0.17 12.65
CA GLN A 145 -18.37 -0.96 13.57
C GLN A 145 -17.06 -1.35 14.28
N VAL A 146 -16.31 -0.34 14.74
CA VAL A 146 -14.99 -0.54 15.32
C VAL A 146 -15.10 -1.06 16.75
N SER A 147 -14.36 -2.15 17.04
CA SER A 147 -14.22 -2.68 18.40
C SER A 147 -13.24 -1.83 19.21
N LEU A 148 -13.53 -1.67 20.51
CA LEU A 148 -12.63 -0.96 21.43
C LEU A 148 -11.30 -1.71 21.66
N ASP A 149 -11.26 -3.02 21.38
CA ASP A 149 -10.05 -3.83 21.51
C ASP A 149 -9.11 -3.68 20.29
N ASP A 150 -9.61 -3.14 19.17
CA ASP A 150 -8.81 -2.91 17.97
C ASP A 150 -8.20 -1.51 18.00
N SER A 151 -7.02 -1.42 18.61
CA SER A 151 -6.29 -0.17 18.79
C SER A 151 -5.88 0.48 17.45
N LEU A 152 -5.62 -0.32 16.40
CA LEU A 152 -5.23 0.19 15.09
C LEU A 152 -6.44 0.75 14.35
N ALA A 153 -7.60 0.08 14.44
CA ALA A 153 -8.85 0.62 13.91
C ALA A 153 -9.27 1.91 14.63
N LEU A 154 -9.12 1.98 15.97
CA LEU A 154 -9.34 3.21 16.73
C LEU A 154 -8.41 4.35 16.29
N LEU A 155 -7.14 4.05 16.03
CA LEU A 155 -6.19 5.02 15.50
C LEU A 155 -6.62 5.50 14.10
N ASP A 156 -7.10 4.61 13.24
CA ASP A 156 -7.58 4.97 11.90
C ASP A 156 -8.80 5.92 11.97
N ILE A 157 -9.76 5.66 12.86
CA ILE A 157 -10.87 6.58 13.13
C ILE A 157 -10.35 7.94 13.62
N ALA A 158 -9.38 7.96 14.53
CA ALA A 158 -8.79 9.21 15.01
C ALA A 158 -8.07 9.98 13.88
N MET A 159 -7.43 9.27 12.94
CA MET A 159 -6.82 9.88 11.76
C MET A 159 -7.86 10.48 10.82
N ILE A 160 -8.93 9.74 10.50
CA ILE A 160 -10.05 10.24 9.68
C ILE A 160 -10.64 11.50 10.31
N LEU A 161 -10.93 11.45 11.61
CA LEU A 161 -11.48 12.58 12.35
C LEU A 161 -10.55 13.80 12.30
N THR A 162 -9.25 13.58 12.50
CA THR A 162 -8.25 14.66 12.45
C THR A 162 -8.15 15.28 11.05
N GLU A 163 -8.28 14.48 9.99
CA GLU A 163 -8.32 14.98 8.61
C GLU A 163 -9.56 15.81 8.31
N GLU A 164 -10.73 15.33 8.75
CA GLU A 164 -12.00 16.04 8.54
C GLU A 164 -12.02 17.40 9.23
N ILE A 165 -11.52 17.49 10.47
CA ILE A 165 -11.53 18.74 11.24
C ILE A 165 -10.51 19.74 10.68
N ASN A 166 -9.37 19.25 10.19
CA ASN A 166 -8.34 20.08 9.58
C ASN A 166 -8.57 20.28 8.07
N ALA A 167 -9.72 19.89 7.52
CA ALA A 167 -10.01 20.05 6.11
C ALA A 167 -9.90 21.52 5.69
N GLY A 168 -9.00 21.81 4.74
CA GLY A 168 -8.72 23.18 4.28
C GLY A 168 -7.82 24.01 5.22
N THR A 169 -7.23 23.40 6.25
CA THR A 169 -6.30 24.05 7.16
C THR A 169 -4.87 23.58 6.90
N ASP A 170 -3.96 24.52 6.68
CA ASP A 170 -2.53 24.21 6.53
C ASP A 170 -1.93 23.70 7.85
N GLN A 171 -0.99 22.76 7.77
CA GLN A 171 -0.34 22.17 8.97
C GLN A 171 0.39 23.21 9.84
N ASP A 172 0.91 24.27 9.23
CA ASP A 172 1.59 25.37 9.92
C ASP A 172 0.61 26.38 10.54
N SER A 173 -0.69 26.25 10.24
CA SER A 173 -1.72 27.15 10.76
C SER A 173 -1.84 27.03 12.28
N PRO A 174 -2.08 28.15 13.00
CA PRO A 174 -2.42 28.11 14.41
C PRO A 174 -3.66 27.25 14.70
N GLU A 175 -4.56 27.13 13.72
CA GLU A 175 -5.85 26.43 13.86
C GLU A 175 -5.73 24.90 13.74
N PHE A 176 -4.62 24.39 13.20
CA PHE A 176 -4.40 22.96 13.03
C PHE A 176 -4.38 22.21 14.36
N ILE A 177 -5.15 21.13 14.42
CA ILE A 177 -5.27 20.23 15.57
C ILE A 177 -4.49 18.95 15.26
N SER A 178 -3.52 18.59 16.10
CA SER A 178 -2.77 17.36 15.87
C SER A 178 -3.54 16.12 16.28
N LEU A 179 -3.22 15.01 15.62
CA LEU A 179 -3.67 13.67 15.95
C LEU A 179 -3.41 13.33 17.42
N ALA A 180 -2.29 13.81 17.99
CA ALA A 180 -1.96 13.60 19.39
C ALA A 180 -3.02 14.20 20.34
N VAL A 181 -3.55 15.38 20.02
CA VAL A 181 -4.59 16.06 20.81
C VAL A 181 -5.91 15.30 20.69
N VAL A 182 -6.33 14.97 19.46
CA VAL A 182 -7.55 14.18 19.20
C VAL A 182 -7.47 12.82 19.90
N TRP A 183 -6.33 12.14 19.79
CA TRP A 183 -6.10 10.86 20.45
C TRP A 183 -6.19 10.98 21.97
N SER A 184 -5.61 12.03 22.57
CA SER A 184 -5.68 12.24 24.02
C SER A 184 -7.12 12.46 24.52
N LEU A 185 -7.97 13.15 23.75
CA LEU A 185 -9.39 13.30 24.05
C LEU A 185 -10.10 11.95 24.01
N ILE A 186 -9.93 11.19 22.93
CA ILE A 186 -10.54 9.86 22.77
C ILE A 186 -10.14 8.96 23.94
N GLN A 187 -8.84 8.95 24.30
CA GLN A 187 -8.36 8.17 25.44
C GLN A 187 -8.97 8.62 26.78
N SER A 188 -9.20 9.93 26.98
CA SER A 188 -9.89 10.41 28.17
C SER A 188 -11.34 9.91 28.25
N TRP A 189 -12.07 9.96 27.15
CA TRP A 189 -13.45 9.48 27.12
C TRP A 189 -13.59 7.97 27.31
N LEU A 190 -12.66 7.20 26.75
CA LEU A 190 -12.60 5.76 26.95
C LEU A 190 -12.27 5.42 28.42
N LYS A 191 -11.35 6.17 29.03
CA LYS A 191 -10.99 6.01 30.44
C LYS A 191 -12.16 6.35 31.37
N ASP A 192 -12.91 7.39 31.02
CA ASP A 192 -14.09 7.85 31.77
C ASP A 192 -15.34 6.99 31.50
N GLY A 193 -15.25 6.02 30.58
CA GLY A 193 -16.35 5.11 30.24
C GLY A 193 -17.51 5.76 29.51
N LEU A 194 -17.30 6.93 28.89
CA LEU A 194 -18.35 7.70 28.22
C LEU A 194 -18.87 7.02 26.96
N TYR A 195 -18.09 6.11 26.37
CA TYR A 195 -18.49 5.31 25.22
C TYR A 195 -18.79 3.87 25.65
N SER A 196 -20.06 3.48 25.55
CA SER A 196 -20.51 2.09 25.72
C SER A 196 -20.89 1.54 24.34
N SER A 197 -20.11 0.59 23.82
CA SER A 197 -20.44 -0.13 22.56
C SER A 197 -21.69 -1.02 22.70
N ASP A 198 -22.26 -1.12 23.90
CA ASP A 198 -23.33 -2.04 24.26
C ASP A 198 -24.74 -1.54 23.91
N LYS A 199 -24.90 -1.02 22.69
CA LYS A 199 -26.21 -1.05 22.01
C LYS A 199 -26.34 -2.38 21.25
N SER A 200 -26.24 -3.47 22.00
CA SER A 200 -26.48 -4.83 21.52
C SER A 200 -27.99 -4.98 21.23
N GLY A 201 -28.34 -5.02 19.94
CA GLY A 201 -29.74 -5.09 19.54
C GLY A 201 -30.00 -5.29 18.05
N GLN A 202 -29.28 -6.17 17.35
CA GLN A 202 -29.86 -7.22 16.49
C GLN A 202 -28.77 -8.05 15.79
N ALA A 203 -28.98 -9.36 15.84
CA ALA A 203 -28.09 -10.42 15.38
C ALA A 203 -27.84 -10.41 13.87
N GLN A 204 -26.62 -10.78 13.45
CA GLN A 204 -26.41 -12.04 12.74
C GLN A 204 -24.94 -12.45 12.72
N ALA A 205 -24.74 -13.75 12.94
CA ALA A 205 -23.48 -14.44 13.06
C ALA A 205 -22.75 -14.59 11.72
N GLY A 206 -21.42 -14.56 11.75
CA GLY A 206 -20.58 -15.23 10.76
C GLY A 206 -19.42 -14.41 10.19
N GLN A 207 -18.22 -14.77 10.64
CA GLN A 207 -16.89 -14.69 9.99
C GLN A 207 -15.86 -13.78 10.67
N PRO A 208 -14.63 -14.28 10.92
CA PRO A 208 -13.52 -13.42 11.27
C PRO A 208 -13.11 -12.65 10.01
N ARG A 209 -13.35 -11.34 9.99
CA ARG A 209 -12.85 -10.48 8.92
C ARG A 209 -11.49 -9.92 9.32
N SER A 210 -10.53 -10.13 8.42
CA SER A 210 -9.18 -9.55 8.42
C SER A 210 -9.23 -8.04 8.70
N PRO A 211 -8.15 -7.44 9.28
CA PRO A 211 -8.10 -6.01 9.54
C PRO A 211 -8.25 -5.27 8.22
N THR A 212 -9.46 -4.78 7.98
CA THR A 212 -9.80 -4.03 6.78
C THR A 212 -9.48 -2.60 7.11
N THR A 213 -8.35 -2.11 6.60
CA THR A 213 -8.04 -0.69 6.54
C THR A 213 -9.24 0.02 5.92
N LEU A 214 -9.97 0.81 6.73
CA LEU A 214 -11.25 1.43 6.35
C LEU A 214 -11.10 2.41 5.18
N TYR A 215 -9.87 2.84 4.91
CA TYR A 215 -9.50 3.80 3.88
C TYR A 215 -9.75 3.35 2.42
N LEU A 216 -9.82 2.04 2.12
CA LEU A 216 -10.05 1.60 0.73
C LEU A 216 -11.52 1.65 0.29
N ALA A 217 -12.48 1.84 1.21
CA ALA A 217 -13.90 1.94 0.85
C ALA A 217 -14.27 3.32 0.28
N SER A 218 -13.61 4.40 0.70
CA SER A 218 -13.96 5.78 0.30
C SER A 218 -13.28 6.26 -0.99
N VAL A 219 -12.19 5.62 -1.43
CA VAL A 219 -11.49 6.03 -2.66
C VAL A 219 -12.16 5.48 -3.92
N SER A 220 -12.95 4.39 -3.83
CA SER A 220 -13.67 3.84 -4.99
C SER A 220 -14.87 4.67 -5.46
N SER A 221 -15.35 5.64 -4.67
CA SER A 221 -16.46 6.53 -5.05
C SER A 221 -16.03 7.81 -5.76
N HIS A 222 -14.73 8.07 -5.92
CA HIS A 222 -14.22 9.32 -6.50
C HIS A 222 -13.09 9.07 -7.51
N LEU A 223 -13.31 8.17 -8.48
CA LEU A 223 -12.69 8.38 -9.78
C LEU A 223 -13.52 9.43 -10.54
N PRO A 224 -12.96 10.60 -10.89
CA PRO A 224 -13.56 11.39 -11.96
C PRO A 224 -13.51 10.52 -13.22
N GLN A 225 -14.67 10.10 -13.70
CA GLN A 225 -14.79 9.53 -15.05
C GLN A 225 -14.15 10.52 -16.02
N SER A 226 -13.12 10.03 -16.69
CA SER A 226 -12.24 10.71 -17.61
C SER A 226 -12.96 11.71 -18.52
N ALA A 227 -12.68 13.01 -18.35
CA ALA A 227 -12.89 14.04 -19.37
C ALA A 227 -11.84 13.94 -20.49
N SER A 228 -11.59 12.73 -21.01
CA SER A 228 -10.56 12.50 -22.04
C SER A 228 -11.01 11.54 -23.14
N GLN A 229 -12.27 11.08 -23.13
CA GLN A 229 -12.85 10.33 -24.24
C GLN A 229 -13.72 11.19 -25.16
N VAL A 230 -14.32 12.27 -24.66
CA VAL A 230 -15.20 13.13 -25.48
C VAL A 230 -14.40 13.99 -26.48
N ASP A 231 -13.20 14.45 -26.10
CA ASP A 231 -12.38 15.29 -27.00
C ASP A 231 -11.71 14.48 -28.13
N ALA A 232 -11.27 13.25 -27.85
CA ALA A 232 -10.60 12.42 -28.86
C ALA A 232 -11.56 11.91 -29.95
N GLU A 233 -12.84 11.72 -29.62
CA GLU A 233 -13.86 11.28 -30.57
C GLU A 233 -14.43 12.46 -31.38
N THR A 234 -14.50 13.65 -30.76
CA THR A 234 -14.90 14.89 -31.43
C THR A 234 -13.82 15.38 -32.41
N GLU A 235 -12.53 15.31 -32.04
CA GLU A 235 -11.42 15.63 -32.94
C GLU A 235 -11.32 14.62 -34.11
N ARG A 236 -11.57 13.33 -33.87
CA ARG A 236 -11.62 12.34 -34.95
C ARG A 236 -12.78 12.54 -35.90
N GLN A 237 -13.96 12.93 -35.42
CA GLN A 237 -15.11 13.25 -36.27
C GLN A 237 -14.90 14.55 -37.05
N GLN A 238 -14.23 15.55 -36.47
CA GLN A 238 -13.84 16.76 -37.20
C GLN A 238 -12.80 16.50 -38.30
N LEU A 239 -11.79 15.66 -38.05
CA LEU A 239 -10.80 15.29 -39.06
C LEU A 239 -11.39 14.42 -40.18
N LEU A 240 -12.36 13.55 -39.87
CA LEU A 240 -13.07 12.77 -40.89
C LEU A 240 -13.99 13.65 -41.77
N ASN A 241 -14.62 14.67 -41.20
CA ASN A 241 -15.44 15.61 -41.98
C ASN A 241 -14.60 16.55 -42.86
N LEU A 242 -13.37 16.90 -42.45
CA LEU A 242 -12.48 17.76 -43.24
C LEU A 242 -11.93 17.02 -44.48
N VAL A 243 -11.64 15.72 -44.35
CA VAL A 243 -11.16 14.88 -45.47
C VAL A 243 -12.28 14.57 -46.48
N GLN A 244 -13.54 14.60 -46.06
CA GLN A 244 -14.68 14.41 -46.97
C GLN A 244 -15.09 15.70 -47.71
N SER A 245 -14.73 16.90 -47.21
CA SER A 245 -15.02 18.17 -47.89
C SER A 245 -14.01 18.58 -48.98
N GLU A 246 -12.83 17.96 -49.02
CA GLU A 246 -11.81 18.24 -50.06
C GLU A 246 -11.95 17.35 -51.32
N GLY A 247 -12.93 16.45 -51.35
CA GLY A 247 -13.12 15.47 -52.44
C GLY A 247 -14.07 15.89 -53.57
N ASP A 248 -14.81 16.99 -53.45
CA ASP A 248 -15.87 17.35 -54.41
C ASP A 248 -15.68 18.78 -54.94
N THR A 249 -14.69 18.98 -55.80
CA THR A 249 -14.76 20.05 -56.81
C THR A 249 -13.94 19.67 -58.05
N ALA A 250 -14.65 19.23 -59.09
CA ALA A 250 -14.36 19.31 -60.54
C ALA A 250 -14.89 18.03 -61.24
N PRO A 251 -15.55 18.16 -62.39
CA PRO A 251 -15.01 18.83 -63.57
C PRO A 251 -15.70 20.13 -63.98
#